data_AF-L8GZC2-F1
#
_entry.id   AF-L8GZC2-F1
#
_cell.length_a   1.000
_cell.length_b   1.000
_cell.length_c   1.000
_cell.angle_alpha   90.00
_cell.angle_beta   90.00
_cell.angle_gamma   90.00
#
_symmetry.space_group_name_H-M   'P 1'
#
loop_
_entity.id
_entity.type
_entity.pdbx_description
1 polymer ?
#
loop_
_entity_poly.entity_id
_entity_poly.type
_entity_poly.pdbx_seq_one_letter_code
_entity_poly.pdbx_strand_id
1 'polypeptide(L)'
;EAGVTVLAVNALWDLLHNCRFLDLVTQRPADVDSRRWYHFLFRLSVLSACFTFFTLHRAFFVGSFSGMVPNMAYNPLVDTSDPMTILLSASYLHFRSLYLLFVPTSLSFDYSFNCIPLVEAVSDPRNLWSLLTYSGLAYFLAWSVWQWPHRFFRAQSGDVDSDSDSDDNSREMLVMLFGLFAVPFFSTSGTLMAESALYVPSVGFCMLVGYLLHRGHENKVYSTRVFVCLCLAILLFFSATTYLRNPVWDSEAALYQSGVESCPASVRILHSHALELEKAGQTAQSAEYFRRALELDPTDLTSLARLGKQAFIRANTTEALAYYGGIINREPKIYHEYAYLDVGLIYWKGGVKQKAYNFLDHAVKLYNDPSYASLRTNLPTPARPRAVW
;
A
#
# COMPACT_ATOMS: atom_id res chain seq x y z
N GLU A 1 -3.18 -1.13 -10.11
CA GLU A 1 -3.49 0.23 -9.61
C GLU A 1 -2.56 1.25 -10.26
N ALA A 2 -1.25 1.25 -9.96
CA ALA A 2 -0.31 2.23 -10.55
C ALA A 2 -0.27 2.27 -12.11
N GLY A 3 -0.45 1.14 -12.79
CA GLY A 3 -0.44 1.09 -14.27
C GLY A 3 -1.53 1.94 -14.96
N VAL A 4 -2.66 2.21 -14.27
CA VAL A 4 -3.74 3.07 -14.79
C VAL A 4 -3.25 4.52 -14.90
N THR A 5 -2.55 5.00 -13.87
CA THR A 5 -2.03 6.38 -13.85
C THR A 5 -0.93 6.62 -14.88
N VAL A 6 -0.09 5.64 -15.13
CA VAL A 6 0.94 5.72 -16.17
C VAL A 6 0.32 5.91 -17.54
N LEU A 7 -0.81 5.24 -17.84
CA LEU A 7 -1.53 5.43 -19.10
C LEU A 7 -2.09 6.85 -19.22
N ALA A 8 -2.70 7.39 -18.16
CA ALA A 8 -3.21 8.75 -18.15
C ALA A 8 -2.09 9.79 -18.32
N VAL A 9 -0.96 9.62 -17.63
CA VAL A 9 0.22 10.50 -17.76
C VAL A 9 0.80 10.44 -19.18
N ASN A 10 0.95 9.24 -19.75
CA ASN A 10 1.45 9.07 -21.12
C ASN A 10 0.50 9.63 -22.18
N ALA A 11 -0.81 9.43 -22.03
CA ALA A 11 -1.81 9.99 -22.94
C ALA A 11 -1.83 11.51 -22.87
N LEU A 12 -1.73 12.09 -21.66
CA LEU A 12 -1.64 13.53 -21.46
C LEU A 12 -0.36 14.09 -22.07
N TRP A 13 0.79 13.42 -21.87
CA TRP A 13 2.05 13.80 -22.49
C TRP A 13 1.97 13.81 -24.01
N ASP A 14 1.43 12.73 -24.59
CA ASP A 14 1.31 12.59 -26.03
C ASP A 14 0.37 13.64 -26.64
N LEU A 15 -0.72 13.96 -25.93
CA LEU A 15 -1.66 15.02 -26.29
C LEU A 15 -1.01 16.41 -26.26
N LEU A 16 -0.23 16.70 -25.22
CA LEU A 16 0.39 18.01 -25.02
C LEU A 16 1.61 18.22 -25.94
N HIS A 17 2.52 17.25 -25.99
CA HIS A 17 3.80 17.37 -26.69
C HIS A 17 3.69 17.04 -28.19
N ASN A 18 3.17 15.85 -28.52
CA ASN A 18 3.17 15.37 -29.91
C ASN A 18 1.99 15.91 -30.72
N CYS A 19 0.80 16.01 -30.11
CA CYS A 19 -0.38 16.59 -30.76
C CYS A 19 -0.41 18.11 -30.69
N ARG A 20 0.37 18.74 -29.80
CA ARG A 20 0.34 20.19 -29.56
C ARG A 20 -1.08 20.70 -29.36
N PHE A 21 -1.87 20.00 -28.53
CA PHE A 21 -3.29 20.31 -28.35
C PHE A 21 -3.55 21.77 -27.98
N LEU A 22 -2.66 22.40 -27.22
CA LEU A 22 -2.76 23.81 -26.84
C LEU A 22 -2.65 24.77 -28.03
N ASP A 23 -1.88 24.42 -29.06
CA ASP A 23 -1.81 25.20 -30.30
C ASP A 23 -3.16 25.14 -31.04
N LEU A 24 -3.89 24.03 -30.93
CA LEU A 24 -5.22 23.84 -31.56
C LEU A 24 -6.33 24.67 -30.92
N VAL A 25 -6.26 24.90 -29.61
CA VAL A 25 -7.22 25.74 -28.87
C VAL A 25 -7.02 27.23 -29.19
N THR A 26 -5.85 27.60 -29.73
CA THR A 26 -5.42 29.00 -29.83
C THR A 26 -5.09 29.48 -31.25
N GLN A 27 -4.77 28.58 -32.20
CA GLN A 27 -4.53 28.89 -33.62
C GLN A 27 -5.79 28.69 -34.48
N ARG A 28 -5.80 29.28 -35.69
CA ARG A 28 -6.86 29.02 -36.67
C ARG A 28 -6.76 27.56 -37.16
N PRO A 29 -7.88 26.85 -37.35
CA PRO A 29 -7.92 25.40 -37.63
C PRO A 29 -7.30 24.94 -38.98
N ALA A 30 -6.70 25.85 -39.76
CA ALA A 30 -6.20 25.57 -41.10
C ALA A 30 -4.80 24.90 -41.14
N ASP A 31 -4.00 24.97 -40.07
CA ASP A 31 -2.62 24.45 -40.01
C ASP A 31 -2.49 23.11 -39.22
N VAL A 32 -3.61 22.44 -38.94
CA VAL A 32 -3.60 21.19 -38.17
C VAL A 32 -3.13 20.02 -39.03
N ASP A 33 -1.91 19.55 -38.77
CA ASP A 33 -1.38 18.32 -39.37
C ASP A 33 -2.14 17.09 -38.85
N SER A 34 -3.11 16.62 -39.65
CA SER A 34 -3.96 15.47 -39.35
C SER A 34 -3.19 14.18 -39.08
N ARG A 35 -1.95 14.08 -39.56
CA ARG A 35 -1.09 12.91 -39.29
C ARG A 35 -0.76 12.79 -37.80
N ARG A 36 -0.57 13.90 -37.08
CA ARG A 36 -0.21 13.87 -35.65
C ARG A 36 -1.31 13.24 -34.81
N TRP A 37 -2.55 13.62 -35.09
CA TRP A 37 -3.76 13.07 -34.46
C TRP A 37 -3.96 11.59 -34.77
N TYR A 38 -3.69 11.17 -36.01
CA TYR A 38 -3.71 9.74 -36.35
C TYR A 38 -2.70 8.93 -35.53
N HIS A 39 -1.46 9.40 -35.41
CA HIS A 39 -0.44 8.71 -34.61
C HIS A 39 -0.79 8.69 -33.11
N PHE A 40 -1.38 9.77 -32.59
CA PHE A 40 -1.88 9.80 -31.21
C PHE A 40 -3.01 8.78 -30.99
N LEU A 41 -4.03 8.77 -31.85
CA LEU A 41 -5.13 7.79 -31.75
C LEU A 41 -4.61 6.36 -31.90
N PHE A 42 -3.61 6.14 -32.75
CA PHE A 42 -2.95 4.84 -32.86
C PHE A 42 -2.23 4.46 -31.56
N ARG A 43 -1.37 5.33 -31.01
CA ARG A 43 -0.68 5.08 -29.74
C ARG A 43 -1.65 4.88 -28.58
N LEU A 44 -2.69 5.70 -28.48
CA LEU A 44 -3.73 5.60 -27.46
C LEU A 44 -4.53 4.30 -27.60
N SER A 45 -4.85 3.87 -28.83
CA SER A 45 -5.57 2.60 -29.04
C SER A 45 -4.70 1.39 -28.68
N VAL A 46 -3.41 1.40 -29.02
CA VAL A 46 -2.44 0.37 -28.59
C VAL A 46 -2.33 0.34 -27.07
N LEU A 47 -2.15 1.50 -26.41
CA LEU A 47 -2.07 1.58 -24.95
C LEU A 47 -3.37 1.08 -24.28
N SER A 48 -4.53 1.47 -24.81
CA SER A 48 -5.84 1.05 -24.30
C SER A 48 -6.07 -0.44 -24.50
N ALA A 49 -5.63 -1.00 -25.63
CA ALA A 49 -5.71 -2.44 -25.91
C ALA A 49 -4.82 -3.24 -24.94
N CYS A 50 -3.56 -2.82 -24.75
CA CYS A 50 -2.65 -3.43 -23.77
C CYS A 50 -3.22 -3.36 -22.34
N PHE A 51 -3.77 -2.21 -21.96
CA PHE A 51 -4.40 -2.02 -20.65
C PHE A 51 -5.62 -2.93 -20.46
N THR A 52 -6.49 -3.00 -21.46
CA THR A 52 -7.68 -3.87 -21.44
C THR A 52 -7.28 -5.34 -21.36
N PHE A 53 -6.28 -5.75 -22.14
CA PHE A 53 -5.74 -7.11 -22.08
C PHE A 53 -5.21 -7.45 -20.68
N PHE A 54 -4.41 -6.56 -20.08
CA PHE A 54 -3.84 -6.79 -18.76
C PHE A 54 -4.91 -6.84 -17.66
N THR A 55 -5.91 -5.95 -17.70
CA THR A 55 -6.99 -5.94 -16.70
C THR A 55 -7.91 -7.15 -16.83
N LEU A 56 -8.23 -7.59 -18.05
CA LEU A 56 -8.99 -8.82 -18.28
C LEU A 56 -8.21 -10.06 -17.83
N HIS A 57 -6.92 -10.14 -18.17
CA HIS A 57 -6.06 -11.24 -17.74
C HIS A 57 -5.96 -11.28 -16.21
N ARG A 58 -5.74 -10.14 -15.56
CA ARG A 58 -5.77 -10.05 -14.10
C ARG A 58 -7.12 -10.49 -13.52
N ALA A 59 -8.23 -10.00 -14.06
CA ALA A 59 -9.56 -10.35 -13.58
C ALA A 59 -9.85 -11.85 -13.72
N PHE A 60 -9.35 -12.49 -14.78
CA PHE A 60 -9.44 -13.93 -14.99
C PHE A 60 -8.71 -14.73 -13.90
N PHE A 61 -7.47 -14.34 -13.54
CA PHE A 61 -6.68 -15.06 -12.53
C PHE A 61 -7.07 -14.72 -11.09
N VAL A 62 -7.37 -13.46 -10.80
CA VAL A 62 -7.69 -12.97 -9.45
C VAL A 62 -9.18 -13.17 -9.13
N GLY A 63 -10.02 -13.38 -10.14
CA GLY A 63 -11.48 -13.52 -10.00
C GLY A 63 -12.20 -12.18 -9.72
N SER A 64 -11.47 -11.05 -9.70
CA SER A 64 -12.07 -9.72 -9.52
C SER A 64 -11.31 -8.65 -10.32
N PHE A 65 -12.06 -7.65 -10.80
CA PHE A 65 -11.48 -6.44 -11.39
C PHE A 65 -10.87 -5.50 -10.34
N SER A 66 -11.45 -5.46 -9.14
CA SER A 66 -11.10 -4.51 -8.07
C SER A 66 -9.97 -4.98 -7.15
N GLY A 67 -9.48 -6.22 -7.26
CA GLY A 67 -8.48 -6.77 -6.32
C GLY A 67 -9.10 -7.34 -5.03
N MET A 68 -8.31 -7.34 -3.94
CA MET A 68 -8.74 -7.86 -2.64
C MET A 68 -9.95 -7.10 -2.10
N VAL A 69 -10.91 -7.82 -1.50
CA VAL A 69 -12.03 -7.19 -0.80
C VAL A 69 -11.47 -6.38 0.38
N PRO A 70 -11.76 -5.08 0.47
CA PRO A 70 -11.27 -4.29 1.57
C PRO A 70 -11.88 -4.79 2.88
N ASN A 71 -11.03 -5.07 3.87
CA ASN A 71 -11.41 -5.44 5.22
C ASN A 71 -10.93 -4.33 6.17
N MET A 72 -11.72 -4.02 7.20
CA MET A 72 -11.36 -3.07 8.26
C MET A 72 -9.95 -3.32 8.80
N ALA A 73 -9.55 -4.58 8.95
CA ALA A 73 -8.21 -4.96 9.39
C ALA A 73 -7.10 -4.35 8.52
N TYR A 74 -7.35 -4.14 7.22
CA TYR A 74 -6.36 -3.64 6.25
C TYR A 74 -6.52 -2.16 5.89
N ASN A 75 -7.75 -1.63 5.99
CA ASN A 75 -8.03 -0.25 5.67
C ASN A 75 -9.20 0.32 6.50
N PRO A 76 -8.93 1.04 7.60
CA PRO A 76 -9.97 1.64 8.42
C PRO A 76 -10.80 2.71 7.68
N LEU A 77 -10.32 3.26 6.56
CA LEU A 77 -11.07 4.24 5.76
C LEU A 77 -12.30 3.65 5.08
N VAL A 78 -12.36 2.33 4.91
CA VAL A 78 -13.46 1.69 4.19
C VAL A 78 -14.73 1.59 5.05
N ASP A 79 -14.57 1.50 6.37
CA ASP A 79 -15.69 1.37 7.31
C ASP A 79 -16.14 2.73 7.89
N THR A 80 -15.31 3.76 7.72
CA THR A 80 -15.65 5.11 8.16
C THR A 80 -16.77 5.68 7.29
N SER A 81 -17.89 6.07 7.90
CA SER A 81 -19.04 6.63 7.18
C SER A 81 -18.95 8.13 6.94
N ASP A 82 -18.13 8.85 7.71
CA ASP A 82 -17.96 10.29 7.60
C ASP A 82 -17.04 10.67 6.43
N PRO A 83 -17.56 11.36 5.39
CA PRO A 83 -16.75 11.79 4.24
C PRO A 83 -15.63 12.75 4.62
N MET A 84 -15.79 13.54 5.68
CA MET A 84 -14.76 14.49 6.11
C MET A 84 -13.57 13.76 6.70
N THR A 85 -13.80 12.81 7.60
CA THR A 85 -12.73 11.95 8.15
C THR A 85 -11.99 11.20 7.05
N ILE A 86 -12.71 10.68 6.02
CA ILE A 86 -12.08 10.05 4.85
C ILE A 86 -11.17 11.05 4.13
N LEU A 87 -11.67 12.24 3.82
CA LEU A 87 -10.93 13.25 3.07
C LEU A 87 -9.67 13.71 3.83
N LEU A 88 -9.80 14.03 5.12
CA LEU A 88 -8.69 14.49 5.97
C LEU A 88 -7.63 13.40 6.14
N SER A 89 -8.07 12.17 6.41
CA SER A 89 -7.16 11.04 6.58
C SER A 89 -6.44 10.69 5.27
N ALA A 90 -7.16 10.61 4.14
CA ALA A 90 -6.54 10.38 2.83
C ALA A 90 -5.53 11.48 2.48
N SER A 91 -5.88 12.74 2.74
CA SER A 91 -5.00 13.89 2.55
C SER A 91 -3.72 13.80 3.40
N TYR A 92 -3.83 13.32 4.63
CA TYR A 92 -2.67 13.10 5.50
C TYR A 92 -1.80 11.93 5.03
N LEU A 93 -2.41 10.87 4.51
CA LEU A 93 -1.68 9.74 3.93
C LEU A 93 -0.88 10.13 2.69
N HIS A 94 -1.37 11.05 1.86
CA HIS A 94 -0.59 11.62 0.76
C HIS A 94 0.64 12.40 1.25
N PHE A 95 0.49 13.20 2.32
CA PHE A 95 1.66 13.83 2.96
C PHE A 95 2.64 12.78 3.48
N ARG A 96 2.17 11.75 4.19
CA ARG A 96 3.05 10.69 4.72
C ARG A 96 3.79 9.96 3.61
N SER A 97 3.09 9.70 2.51
CA SER A 97 3.63 9.10 1.29
C SER A 97 4.71 9.98 0.64
N LEU A 98 4.47 11.28 0.56
CA LEU A 98 5.44 12.27 0.07
C LEU A 98 6.65 12.36 1.00
N TYR A 99 6.43 12.39 2.32
CA TYR A 99 7.47 12.46 3.33
C TYR A 99 8.48 11.30 3.19
N LEU A 100 7.99 10.08 2.95
CA LEU A 100 8.84 8.90 2.76
C LEU A 100 9.77 8.99 1.54
N LEU A 101 9.45 9.80 0.52
CA LEU A 101 10.34 10.02 -0.62
C LEU A 101 11.57 10.86 -0.24
N PHE A 102 11.42 11.80 0.68
CA PHE A 102 12.53 12.62 1.16
C PHE A 102 13.30 11.95 2.30
N VAL A 103 12.55 11.37 3.25
CA VAL A 103 13.09 10.83 4.49
C VAL A 103 12.48 9.44 4.69
N PRO A 104 13.09 8.38 4.12
CA PRO A 104 12.61 7.00 4.22
C PRO A 104 12.94 6.40 5.60
N THR A 105 12.56 7.09 6.67
CA THR A 105 12.74 6.66 8.06
C THR A 105 11.45 6.06 8.59
N SER A 106 11.55 4.97 9.36
CA SER A 106 10.39 4.22 9.91
C SER A 106 9.55 3.54 8.83
N LEU A 107 10.22 2.81 7.94
CA LEU A 107 9.56 1.99 6.93
C LEU A 107 8.86 0.79 7.58
N SER A 108 7.70 0.44 7.04
CA SER A 108 6.94 -0.74 7.44
C SER A 108 6.51 -1.50 6.19
N PHE A 109 6.60 -2.82 6.23
CA PHE A 109 6.06 -3.65 5.16
C PHE A 109 4.52 -3.57 5.10
N ASP A 110 3.88 -3.04 6.15
CA ASP A 110 2.45 -2.87 6.24
C ASP A 110 2.02 -1.73 7.18
N TYR A 111 1.01 -0.96 6.79
CA TYR A 111 0.42 0.12 7.60
C TYR A 111 -1.05 -0.16 7.90
N SER A 112 -1.35 -1.38 8.35
CA SER A 112 -2.71 -1.82 8.62
C SER A 112 -3.25 -1.39 9.99
N PHE A 113 -4.57 -1.52 10.15
CA PHE A 113 -5.31 -1.17 11.35
C PHE A 113 -5.05 0.27 11.80
N ASN A 114 -4.46 0.48 12.97
CA ASN A 114 -4.29 1.78 13.60
C ASN A 114 -2.82 2.24 13.62
N CYS A 115 -1.98 1.74 12.69
CA CYS A 115 -0.60 2.24 12.58
C CYS A 115 -0.56 3.74 12.26
N ILE A 116 -1.49 4.22 11.44
CA ILE A 116 -1.71 5.64 11.18
C ILE A 116 -3.13 5.96 11.62
N PRO A 117 -3.32 6.61 12.78
CA PRO A 117 -4.65 6.96 13.27
C PRO A 117 -5.39 7.85 12.29
N LEU A 118 -6.70 7.65 12.17
CA LEU A 118 -7.56 8.50 11.36
C LEU A 118 -7.52 9.95 11.86
N VAL A 119 -7.77 10.88 10.94
CA VAL A 119 -7.89 12.30 11.21
C VAL A 119 -9.37 12.67 11.21
N GLU A 120 -9.96 12.70 12.41
CA GLU A 120 -11.40 12.90 12.60
C GLU A 120 -11.81 14.37 12.73
N ALA A 121 -10.85 15.26 13.03
CA ALA A 121 -11.11 16.67 13.28
C ALA A 121 -10.30 17.58 12.36
N VAL A 122 -10.93 18.66 11.88
CA VAL A 122 -10.26 19.70 11.09
C VAL A 122 -9.19 20.43 11.91
N SER A 123 -9.38 20.53 13.22
CA SER A 123 -8.43 21.15 14.17
C SER A 123 -7.19 20.32 14.45
N ASP A 124 -7.09 19.09 13.92
CA ASP A 124 -5.91 18.26 14.10
C ASP A 124 -4.68 18.91 13.45
N PRO A 125 -3.54 19.06 14.18
CA PRO A 125 -2.32 19.67 13.64
C PRO A 125 -1.78 18.93 12.41
N ARG A 126 -2.12 17.65 12.22
CA ARG A 126 -1.74 16.85 11.05
C ARG A 126 -2.27 17.44 9.74
N ASN A 127 -3.41 18.13 9.78
CA ASN A 127 -4.00 18.79 8.60
C ASN A 127 -3.13 19.93 8.08
N LEU A 128 -2.28 20.54 8.92
CA LEU A 128 -1.33 21.55 8.46
C LEU A 128 -0.34 20.96 7.45
N TRP A 129 0.13 19.73 7.67
CA TRP A 129 1.04 19.06 6.75
C TRP A 129 0.37 18.70 5.42
N SER A 130 -0.88 18.26 5.47
CA SER A 130 -1.70 18.06 4.27
C SER A 130 -1.89 19.35 3.48
N LEU A 131 -2.24 20.45 4.16
CA LEU A 131 -2.41 21.77 3.53
C LEU A 131 -1.10 22.25 2.90
N LEU A 132 0.03 22.12 3.61
CA LEU A 132 1.35 22.46 3.08
C LEU A 132 1.70 21.62 1.85
N THR A 133 1.37 20.33 1.87
CA THR A 133 1.61 19.43 0.75
C THR A 133 0.81 19.86 -0.48
N TYR A 134 -0.50 20.06 -0.34
CA TYR A 134 -1.33 20.46 -1.47
C TYR A 134 -1.06 21.89 -1.95
N SER A 135 -0.77 22.82 -1.05
CA SER A 135 -0.37 24.17 -1.43
C SER A 135 0.96 24.18 -2.19
N GLY A 136 1.92 23.35 -1.77
CA GLY A 136 3.20 23.17 -2.46
C GLY A 136 3.04 22.51 -3.83
N LEU A 137 2.22 21.45 -3.93
CA LEU A 137 1.91 20.79 -5.20
C LEU A 137 1.16 21.73 -6.15
N ALA A 138 0.17 22.48 -5.65
CA ALA A 138 -0.59 23.45 -6.44
C ALA A 138 0.30 24.62 -6.89
N TYR A 139 1.15 25.14 -6.01
CA TYR A 139 2.13 26.16 -6.35
C TYR A 139 3.12 25.64 -7.40
N PHE A 140 3.64 24.43 -7.24
CA PHE A 140 4.58 23.84 -8.19
C PHE A 140 3.92 23.62 -9.55
N LEU A 141 2.67 23.13 -9.58
CA LEU A 141 1.91 22.97 -10.81
C LEU A 141 1.65 24.34 -11.47
N ALA A 142 1.16 25.32 -10.70
CA ALA A 142 0.90 26.67 -11.20
C ALA A 142 2.18 27.33 -11.69
N TRP A 143 3.29 27.16 -10.98
CA TRP A 143 4.61 27.64 -11.40
C TRP A 143 5.08 26.94 -12.66
N SER A 144 4.94 25.62 -12.78
CA SER A 144 5.31 24.85 -13.98
C SER A 144 4.46 25.26 -15.20
N VAL A 145 3.16 25.48 -14.99
CA VAL A 145 2.22 25.96 -16.02
C VAL A 145 2.47 27.43 -16.35
N TRP A 146 2.84 28.27 -15.39
CA TRP A 146 3.14 29.68 -15.62
C TRP A 146 4.49 29.89 -16.30
N GLN A 147 5.47 29.04 -15.97
CA GLN A 147 6.75 28.94 -16.65
C GLN A 147 6.57 28.49 -18.10
N TRP A 148 5.51 27.73 -18.39
CA TRP A 148 5.13 27.34 -19.74
C TRP A 148 4.92 28.61 -20.56
N PRO A 149 5.92 29.02 -21.37
CA PRO A 149 5.81 30.28 -22.04
C PRO A 149 4.75 30.07 -23.11
N HIS A 150 3.85 31.04 -23.17
CA HIS A 150 3.03 31.33 -24.32
C HIS A 150 3.88 31.37 -25.61
N ARG A 151 4.11 30.21 -26.26
CA ARG A 151 4.32 30.13 -27.71
C ARG A 151 3.25 30.94 -28.45
N PHE A 152 2.08 31.07 -27.82
CA PHE A 152 0.97 31.96 -28.11
C PHE A 152 1.34 33.43 -28.42
N PHE A 153 2.24 34.09 -27.67
CA PHE A 153 2.62 35.49 -27.94
C PHE A 153 3.85 35.61 -28.86
N ARG A 154 4.72 34.59 -28.88
CA ARG A 154 6.02 34.64 -29.58
C ARG A 154 5.94 34.13 -31.02
N ALA A 155 5.01 33.21 -31.33
CA ALA A 155 4.76 32.78 -32.71
C ALA A 155 4.21 33.90 -33.61
N GLN A 156 3.61 34.96 -33.03
CA GLN A 156 3.23 36.17 -33.77
C GLN A 156 4.41 37.10 -34.08
N SER A 157 5.55 36.96 -33.39
CA SER A 157 6.69 37.88 -33.50
C SER A 157 7.71 37.50 -34.58
N GLY A 158 7.62 36.30 -35.16
CA GLY A 158 8.48 35.88 -36.29
C GLY A 158 9.94 35.54 -35.96
N ASP A 159 10.42 35.80 -34.74
CA ASP A 159 11.78 35.45 -34.33
C ASP A 159 11.87 33.98 -33.89
N VAL A 160 12.40 33.14 -34.78
CA VAL A 160 12.72 31.73 -34.53
C VAL A 160 14.21 31.64 -34.15
N ASP A 161 14.52 31.87 -32.88
CA ASP A 161 15.86 31.63 -32.34
C ASP A 161 16.00 30.18 -31.87
N SER A 162 17.00 29.45 -32.36
CA SER A 162 17.27 28.03 -32.05
C SER A 162 17.52 27.75 -30.56
N ASP A 163 18.00 28.73 -29.79
CA ASP A 163 18.21 28.59 -28.35
C ASP A 163 16.87 28.47 -27.58
N SER A 164 15.78 29.01 -28.13
CA SER A 164 14.46 29.02 -27.47
C SER A 164 13.75 27.66 -27.49
N ASP A 165 14.02 26.81 -28.50
CA ASP A 165 13.45 25.45 -28.58
C ASP A 165 13.99 24.52 -27.48
N SER A 166 15.24 24.72 -27.07
CA SER A 166 15.85 23.94 -25.98
C SER A 166 15.18 24.21 -24.62
N ASP A 167 14.79 25.47 -24.40
CA ASP A 167 14.17 25.92 -23.17
C ASP A 167 12.69 25.55 -23.09
N ASP A 168 11.96 25.54 -24.22
CA ASP A 168 10.56 25.09 -24.28
C ASP A 168 10.44 23.59 -23.94
N ASN A 169 11.30 22.74 -24.53
CA ASN A 169 11.32 21.29 -24.26
C ASN A 169 11.60 20.97 -22.79
N SER A 170 12.41 21.81 -22.13
CA SER A 170 12.75 21.62 -20.72
C SER A 170 11.57 21.86 -19.77
N ARG A 171 10.62 22.72 -20.16
CA ARG A 171 9.47 23.13 -19.34
C ARG A 171 8.30 22.16 -19.48
N GLU A 172 8.11 21.61 -20.66
CA GLU A 172 7.18 20.49 -20.89
C GLU A 172 7.63 19.26 -20.06
N MET A 173 8.94 18.99 -20.04
CA MET A 173 9.50 17.93 -19.21
C MET A 173 9.20 18.13 -17.72
N LEU A 174 9.20 19.36 -17.18
CA LEU A 174 8.80 19.63 -15.78
C LEU A 174 7.36 19.22 -15.47
N VAL A 175 6.41 19.54 -16.36
CA VAL A 175 4.99 19.17 -16.19
C VAL A 175 4.81 17.65 -16.25
N MET A 176 5.55 16.96 -17.12
CA MET A 176 5.55 15.50 -17.19
C MET A 176 6.12 14.85 -15.94
N LEU A 177 7.28 15.33 -15.47
CA LEU A 177 7.92 14.82 -14.26
C LEU A 177 7.04 15.04 -13.04
N PHE A 178 6.35 16.18 -12.97
CA PHE A 178 5.31 16.41 -11.97
C PHE A 178 4.14 15.44 -12.10
N GLY A 179 3.66 15.17 -13.32
CA GLY A 179 2.59 14.20 -13.56
C GLY A 179 2.98 12.79 -13.08
N LEU A 180 4.19 12.34 -13.41
CA LEU A 180 4.71 11.04 -12.99
C LEU A 180 4.89 10.93 -11.47
N PHE A 181 5.23 12.04 -10.83
CA PHE A 181 5.39 12.14 -9.38
C PHE A 181 4.04 12.24 -8.65
N ALA A 182 3.17 13.17 -9.05
CA ALA A 182 1.99 13.58 -8.29
C ALA A 182 0.74 12.73 -8.57
N VAL A 183 0.51 12.32 -9.82
CA VAL A 183 -0.72 11.61 -10.22
C VAL A 183 -0.88 10.25 -9.54
N PRO A 184 0.17 9.43 -9.33
CA PRO A 184 -0.02 8.12 -8.70
C PRO A 184 -0.42 8.21 -7.22
N PHE A 185 -0.20 9.34 -6.52
CA PHE A 185 -0.70 9.52 -5.15
C PHE A 185 -2.23 9.49 -5.06
N PHE A 186 -2.92 9.93 -6.11
CA PHE A 186 -4.39 9.98 -6.14
C PHE A 186 -5.03 8.64 -6.56
N SER A 187 -4.24 7.59 -6.74
CA SER A 187 -4.76 6.25 -7.00
C SER A 187 -5.24 5.59 -5.73
N THR A 188 -6.51 5.23 -5.67
CA THR A 188 -7.07 4.45 -4.58
C THR A 188 -6.48 3.03 -4.56
N SER A 189 -5.64 2.73 -3.57
CA SER A 189 -5.22 1.37 -3.26
C SER A 189 -6.16 0.70 -2.26
N GLY A 190 -6.33 -0.62 -2.36
CA GLY A 190 -7.16 -1.39 -1.41
C GLY A 190 -6.61 -1.48 0.02
N THR A 191 -5.44 -0.90 0.28
CA THR A 191 -4.76 -0.83 1.59
C THR A 191 -4.67 0.62 2.05
N LEU A 192 -4.61 0.86 3.36
CA LEU A 192 -4.53 2.22 3.94
C LEU A 192 -3.33 2.99 3.35
N MET A 193 -2.16 2.38 3.40
CA MET A 193 -0.94 2.90 2.77
C MET A 193 0.00 1.72 2.49
N ALA A 194 0.57 1.69 1.29
CA ALA A 194 1.55 0.69 0.90
C ALA A 194 2.77 1.37 0.27
N GLU A 195 3.96 1.10 0.80
CA GLU A 195 5.21 1.68 0.27
C GLU A 195 5.49 1.24 -1.17
N SER A 196 5.02 0.06 -1.57
CA SER A 196 5.11 -0.43 -2.94
C SER A 196 4.36 0.46 -3.95
N ALA A 197 3.34 1.20 -3.50
CA ALA A 197 2.66 2.18 -4.34
C ALA A 197 3.55 3.41 -4.64
N LEU A 198 4.61 3.65 -3.85
CA LEU A 198 5.54 4.75 -4.05
C LEU A 198 6.59 4.47 -5.13
N TYR A 199 6.64 3.27 -5.71
CA TYR A 199 7.64 2.95 -6.75
C TYR A 199 7.53 3.85 -7.99
N VAL A 200 6.32 4.15 -8.45
CA VAL A 200 6.14 5.05 -9.61
C VAL A 200 6.38 6.52 -9.22
N PRO A 201 5.78 7.04 -8.11
CA PRO A 201 6.13 8.36 -7.59
C PRO A 201 7.62 8.58 -7.36
N SER A 202 8.37 7.57 -6.90
CA SER A 202 9.81 7.70 -6.62
C SER A 202 10.64 7.88 -7.89
N VAL A 203 10.26 7.25 -9.01
CA VAL A 203 10.90 7.50 -10.31
C VAL A 203 10.68 8.96 -10.72
N GLY A 204 9.44 9.45 -10.66
CA GLY A 204 9.13 10.86 -10.95
C GLY A 204 9.87 11.82 -10.03
N PHE A 205 9.94 11.50 -8.75
CA PHE A 205 10.68 12.26 -7.74
C PHE A 205 12.18 12.33 -8.04
N CYS A 206 12.84 11.20 -8.28
CA CYS A 206 14.27 11.16 -8.59
C CYS A 206 14.61 11.95 -9.85
N MET A 207 13.79 11.81 -10.90
CA MET A 207 13.95 12.59 -12.13
C MET A 207 13.75 14.09 -11.89
N LEU A 208 12.73 14.46 -11.10
CA LEU A 208 12.44 15.85 -10.78
C LEU A 208 13.57 16.49 -9.95
N VAL A 209 14.06 15.81 -8.92
CA VAL A 209 15.19 16.27 -8.10
C VAL A 209 16.45 16.42 -8.96
N GLY A 210 16.76 15.43 -9.80
CA GLY A 210 17.90 15.50 -10.72
C GLY A 210 17.79 16.67 -11.70
N TYR A 211 16.62 16.89 -12.29
CA TYR A 211 16.36 18.00 -13.19
C TYR A 211 16.50 19.36 -12.49
N LEU A 212 15.91 19.53 -11.30
CA LEU A 212 16.00 20.78 -10.54
C LEU A 212 17.43 21.09 -10.09
N LEU A 213 18.20 20.07 -9.71
CA LEU A 213 19.62 20.22 -9.40
C LEU A 213 20.43 20.62 -10.65
N HIS A 214 20.19 19.98 -11.78
CA HIS A 214 20.86 20.35 -13.03
C HIS A 214 20.57 21.80 -13.43
N ARG A 215 19.28 22.19 -13.43
CA ARG A 215 18.85 23.55 -13.78
C ARG A 215 19.38 24.61 -12.81
N GLY A 216 19.42 24.31 -11.52
CA GLY A 216 20.03 25.22 -10.53
C GLY A 216 21.52 25.47 -10.79
N HIS A 217 22.24 24.43 -11.23
CA HIS A 217 23.65 24.53 -11.62
C HIS A 217 23.84 25.31 -12.94
N GLU A 218 23.06 25.00 -13.99
CA GLU A 218 23.09 25.72 -15.27
C GLU A 218 22.81 27.22 -15.10
N ASN A 219 21.82 27.56 -14.27
CA ASN A 219 21.44 28.94 -13.95
C ASN A 219 22.41 29.62 -12.97
N LYS A 220 23.53 28.97 -12.62
CA LYS A 220 24.58 29.48 -11.71
C LYS A 220 24.05 29.91 -10.34
N VAL A 221 22.95 29.31 -9.85
CA VAL A 221 22.41 29.56 -8.51
C VAL A 221 23.43 29.14 -7.44
N TYR A 222 24.21 28.10 -7.71
CA TYR A 222 25.29 27.62 -6.88
C TYR A 222 26.48 27.11 -7.70
N SER A 223 27.67 27.03 -7.07
CA SER A 223 28.90 26.59 -7.75
C SER A 223 28.91 25.08 -8.03
N THR A 224 29.74 24.65 -8.99
CA THR A 224 29.95 23.22 -9.32
C THR A 224 30.37 22.40 -8.10
N ARG A 225 31.14 22.98 -7.16
CA ARG A 225 31.53 22.28 -5.92
C ARG A 225 30.30 21.97 -5.07
N VAL A 226 29.41 22.94 -4.91
CA VAL A 226 28.16 22.76 -4.16
C VAL A 226 27.25 21.74 -4.84
N PHE A 227 27.11 21.81 -6.16
CA PHE A 227 26.36 20.82 -6.95
C PHE A 227 26.86 19.39 -6.70
N VAL A 228 28.17 19.16 -6.84
CA VAL A 228 28.78 17.83 -6.60
C VAL A 228 28.59 17.40 -5.15
N CYS A 229 28.79 18.29 -4.17
CA CYS A 229 28.55 17.98 -2.76
C CYS A 229 27.10 17.59 -2.48
N LEU A 230 26.11 18.28 -3.06
CA LEU A 230 24.69 17.95 -2.93
C LEU A 230 24.38 16.59 -3.53
N CYS A 231 24.84 16.32 -4.76
CA CYS A 231 24.66 15.02 -5.41
C CYS A 231 25.28 13.88 -4.60
N LEU A 232 26.50 14.06 -4.09
CA LEU A 232 27.17 13.08 -3.25
C LEU A 232 26.45 12.89 -1.91
N ALA A 233 25.97 13.96 -1.28
CA ALA A 233 25.24 13.87 -0.02
C ALA A 233 23.93 13.09 -0.18
N ILE A 234 23.17 13.37 -1.24
CA ILE A 234 21.94 12.64 -1.57
C ILE A 234 22.26 11.16 -1.82
N LEU A 235 23.26 10.88 -2.66
CA LEU A 235 23.65 9.50 -2.98
C LEU A 235 24.10 8.73 -1.75
N LEU A 236 24.95 9.32 -0.90
CA LEU A 236 25.43 8.69 0.33
C LEU A 236 24.30 8.47 1.34
N PHE A 237 23.39 9.43 1.51
CA PHE A 237 22.24 9.30 2.39
C PHE A 237 21.37 8.11 1.98
N PHE A 238 20.91 8.07 0.72
CA PHE A 238 20.04 6.98 0.24
C PHE A 238 20.76 5.62 0.16
N SER A 239 22.06 5.61 -0.15
CA SER A 239 22.86 4.37 -0.14
C SER A 239 23.02 3.82 1.28
N ALA A 240 23.29 4.70 2.25
CA ALA A 240 23.41 4.31 3.65
C ALA A 240 22.08 3.81 4.23
N THR A 241 20.96 4.50 3.98
CA THR A 241 19.64 4.04 4.42
C THR A 241 19.28 2.69 3.81
N THR A 242 19.61 2.46 2.53
CA THR A 242 19.39 1.18 1.85
C THR A 242 20.22 0.07 2.49
N TYR A 243 21.52 0.31 2.69
CA TYR A 243 22.42 -0.66 3.30
C TYR A 243 21.99 -1.05 4.73
N LEU A 244 21.62 -0.06 5.55
CA LEU A 244 21.16 -0.29 6.92
C LEU A 244 19.79 -1.00 6.98
N ARG A 245 18.95 -0.84 5.95
CA ARG A 245 17.63 -1.48 5.91
C ARG A 245 17.69 -2.92 5.38
N ASN A 246 18.69 -3.25 4.57
CA ASN A 246 18.78 -4.56 3.91
C ASN A 246 18.74 -5.77 4.87
N PRO A 247 19.41 -5.75 6.05
CA PRO A 247 19.35 -6.86 7.01
C PRO A 247 17.95 -7.18 7.54
N VAL A 248 17.03 -6.21 7.52
CA VAL A 248 15.63 -6.44 7.96
C VAL A 248 14.91 -7.44 7.06
N TRP A 249 15.34 -7.55 5.79
CA TRP A 249 14.78 -8.49 4.82
C TRP A 249 15.47 -9.86 4.82
N ASP A 250 16.47 -10.07 5.69
CA ASP A 250 17.23 -11.32 5.75
C ASP A 250 16.42 -12.49 6.34
N SER A 251 15.45 -12.20 7.22
CA SER A 251 14.60 -13.23 7.83
C SER A 251 13.20 -12.72 8.19
N GLU A 252 12.23 -13.63 8.25
CA GLU A 252 10.85 -13.34 8.71
C GLU A 252 10.85 -12.72 10.11
N ALA A 253 11.67 -13.24 11.04
CA ALA A 253 11.77 -12.73 12.39
C ALA A 253 12.26 -11.26 12.44
N ALA A 254 13.31 -10.92 11.69
CA ALA A 254 13.82 -9.55 11.62
C ALA A 254 12.80 -8.59 10.97
N LEU A 255 12.11 -9.05 9.93
CA LEU A 255 11.09 -8.27 9.23
C LEU A 255 9.91 -7.93 10.16
N TYR A 256 9.37 -8.92 10.87
CA TYR A 256 8.25 -8.70 11.77
C TYR A 256 8.64 -7.96 13.04
N GLN A 257 9.85 -8.17 13.57
CA GLN A 257 10.37 -7.38 14.67
C GLN A 257 10.45 -5.89 14.27
N SER A 258 11.05 -5.58 13.13
CA SER A 258 11.06 -4.21 12.63
C SER A 258 9.66 -3.67 12.37
N GLY A 259 8.72 -4.51 11.93
CA GLY A 259 7.32 -4.13 11.78
C GLY A 259 6.69 -3.68 13.10
N VAL A 260 6.94 -4.42 14.20
CA VAL A 260 6.42 -4.06 15.54
C VAL A 260 6.99 -2.73 16.02
N GLU A 261 8.26 -2.45 15.71
CA GLU A 261 8.91 -1.18 16.04
C GLU A 261 8.31 0.00 15.24
N SER A 262 8.08 -0.18 13.93
CA SER A 262 7.52 0.86 13.06
C SER A 262 6.02 1.08 13.25
N CYS A 263 5.26 0.02 13.47
CA CYS A 263 3.80 -0.01 13.53
C CYS A 263 3.31 -0.88 14.71
N PRO A 264 3.51 -0.44 15.97
CA PRO A 264 3.15 -1.23 17.16
C PRO A 264 1.64 -1.42 17.35
N ALA A 265 0.82 -0.65 16.62
CA ALA A 265 -0.64 -0.68 16.65
C ALA A 265 -1.27 -1.40 15.45
N SER A 266 -0.50 -2.23 14.73
CA SER A 266 -1.02 -3.10 13.66
C SER A 266 -1.28 -4.50 14.19
N VAL A 267 -2.54 -4.93 14.18
CA VAL A 267 -2.98 -6.28 14.58
C VAL A 267 -2.25 -7.35 13.76
N ARG A 268 -2.10 -7.13 12.45
CA ARG A 268 -1.44 -8.06 11.53
C ARG A 268 0.03 -8.24 11.86
N ILE A 269 0.75 -7.13 12.05
CA ILE A 269 2.16 -7.17 12.43
C ILE A 269 2.36 -7.88 13.77
N LEU A 270 1.51 -7.57 14.77
CA LEU A 270 1.59 -8.17 16.09
C LEU A 270 1.37 -9.69 16.04
N HIS A 271 0.32 -10.18 15.36
CA HIS A 271 0.10 -11.62 15.27
C HIS A 271 1.16 -12.32 14.42
N SER A 272 1.71 -11.67 13.38
CA SER A 272 2.76 -12.27 12.54
C SER A 272 4.06 -12.41 13.33
N HIS A 273 4.42 -11.38 14.11
CA HIS A 273 5.55 -11.46 15.02
C HIS A 273 5.34 -12.52 16.11
N ALA A 274 4.12 -12.61 16.67
CA ALA A 274 3.76 -13.64 17.64
C ALA A 274 3.88 -15.06 17.08
N LEU A 275 3.54 -15.27 15.81
CA LEU A 275 3.72 -16.55 15.13
C LEU A 275 5.20 -16.92 14.97
N GLU A 276 6.07 -15.97 14.62
CA GLU A 276 7.52 -16.23 14.57
C GLU A 276 8.09 -16.56 15.95
N LEU A 277 7.66 -15.86 17.00
CA LEU A 277 8.05 -16.19 18.36
C LEU A 277 7.59 -17.60 18.75
N GLU A 278 6.40 -18.03 18.32
CA GLU A 278 5.91 -19.39 18.54
C GLU A 278 6.78 -20.42 17.80
N LYS A 279 7.12 -20.18 16.53
CA LYS A 279 8.04 -21.02 15.74
C LYS A 279 9.42 -21.13 16.42
N ALA A 280 9.90 -20.04 17.04
CA ALA A 280 11.15 -20.00 17.80
C ALA A 280 11.06 -20.66 19.20
N GLY A 281 9.89 -21.18 19.59
CA GLY A 281 9.67 -21.80 20.91
C GLY A 281 9.47 -20.80 22.06
N GLN A 282 9.38 -19.51 21.77
CA GLN A 282 9.18 -18.43 22.74
C GLN A 282 7.68 -18.22 23.04
N THR A 283 6.99 -19.28 23.45
CA THR A 283 5.53 -19.30 23.61
C THR A 283 5.01 -18.27 24.62
N ALA A 284 5.80 -17.91 25.63
CA ALA A 284 5.39 -16.90 26.62
C ALA A 284 5.29 -15.50 25.99
N GLN A 285 6.33 -15.06 25.27
CA GLN A 285 6.34 -13.76 24.59
C GLN A 285 5.34 -13.72 23.44
N SER A 286 5.23 -14.81 22.67
CA SER A 286 4.20 -14.97 21.63
C SER A 286 2.80 -14.69 22.17
N ALA A 287 2.46 -15.24 23.35
CA ALA A 287 1.16 -15.01 23.98
C ALA A 287 0.92 -13.53 24.34
N GLU A 288 1.96 -12.79 24.75
CA GLU A 288 1.84 -11.36 25.03
C GLU A 288 1.49 -10.55 23.78
N TYR A 289 2.13 -10.84 22.65
CA TYR A 289 1.83 -10.18 21.39
C TYR A 289 0.45 -10.52 20.83
N PHE A 290 0.00 -11.78 20.95
CA PHE A 290 -1.38 -12.13 20.60
C PHE A 290 -2.41 -11.44 21.50
N ARG A 291 -2.13 -11.28 22.81
CA ARG A 291 -3.03 -10.53 23.70
C ARG A 291 -3.09 -9.06 23.33
N ARG A 292 -1.95 -8.44 23.04
CA ARG A 292 -1.90 -7.05 22.52
C ARG A 292 -2.68 -6.90 21.22
N ALA A 293 -2.60 -7.88 20.32
CA ALA A 293 -3.41 -7.89 19.10
C ALA A 293 -4.92 -7.93 19.42
N LEU A 294 -5.35 -8.73 20.41
CA LEU A 294 -6.75 -8.78 20.87
C LEU A 294 -7.20 -7.54 21.66
N GLU A 295 -6.29 -6.83 22.31
CA GLU A 295 -6.59 -5.53 22.93
C GLU A 295 -6.92 -4.47 21.87
N LEU A 296 -6.24 -4.54 20.72
CA LEU A 296 -6.51 -3.64 19.58
C LEU A 296 -7.75 -4.07 18.80
N ASP A 297 -7.86 -5.36 18.49
CA ASP A 297 -9.01 -5.94 17.81
C ASP A 297 -9.47 -7.23 18.52
N PRO A 298 -10.50 -7.14 19.38
CA PRO A 298 -11.08 -8.30 20.04
C PRO A 298 -11.70 -9.32 19.08
N THR A 299 -11.81 -8.98 17.79
CA THR A 299 -12.36 -9.82 16.72
C THR A 299 -11.33 -10.62 15.94
N ASP A 300 -10.03 -10.43 16.16
CA ASP A 300 -8.98 -11.16 15.45
C ASP A 300 -9.02 -12.66 15.74
N LEU A 301 -9.60 -13.41 14.80
CA LEU A 301 -9.79 -14.86 14.90
C LEU A 301 -8.45 -15.59 14.94
N THR A 302 -7.38 -15.03 14.35
CA THR A 302 -6.05 -15.62 14.33
C THR A 302 -5.47 -15.65 15.75
N SER A 303 -5.45 -14.50 16.42
CA SER A 303 -4.96 -14.39 17.79
C SER A 303 -5.78 -15.23 18.78
N LEU A 304 -7.11 -15.26 18.62
CA LEU A 304 -7.99 -16.15 19.41
C LEU A 304 -7.62 -17.63 19.23
N ALA A 305 -7.45 -18.08 17.97
CA ALA A 305 -7.16 -19.49 17.68
C ALA A 305 -5.80 -19.90 18.27
N ARG A 306 -4.79 -19.04 18.15
CA ARG A 306 -3.43 -19.31 18.64
C ARG A 306 -3.37 -19.31 20.17
N LEU A 307 -3.97 -18.32 20.84
CA LEU A 307 -4.04 -18.30 22.31
C LEU A 307 -4.88 -19.47 22.86
N GLY A 308 -5.99 -19.81 22.22
CA GLY A 308 -6.79 -21.00 22.54
C GLY A 308 -5.97 -22.28 22.48
N LYS A 309 -5.15 -22.43 21.43
CA LYS A 309 -4.26 -23.59 21.29
C LYS A 309 -3.18 -23.63 22.36
N GLN A 310 -2.54 -22.50 22.64
CA GLN A 310 -1.52 -22.41 23.69
C GLN A 310 -2.10 -22.73 25.07
N ALA A 311 -3.30 -22.24 25.39
CA ALA A 311 -4.01 -22.57 26.62
C ALA A 311 -4.38 -24.06 26.70
N PHE A 312 -4.84 -24.65 25.60
CA PHE A 312 -5.15 -26.08 25.54
C PHE A 312 -3.92 -26.97 25.79
N ILE A 313 -2.77 -26.62 25.21
CA ILE A 313 -1.50 -27.33 25.43
C ILE A 313 -1.05 -27.21 26.89
N ARG A 314 -1.26 -26.04 27.53
CA ARG A 314 -0.99 -25.83 28.97
C ARG A 314 -2.01 -26.50 29.89
N ALA A 315 -2.98 -27.24 29.35
CA ALA A 315 -4.10 -27.85 30.07
C ALA A 315 -4.99 -26.84 30.81
N ASN A 316 -4.93 -25.54 30.47
CA ASN A 316 -5.85 -24.53 30.99
C ASN A 316 -7.15 -24.54 30.17
N THR A 317 -8.01 -25.51 30.46
CA THR A 317 -9.23 -25.77 29.67
C THR A 317 -10.25 -24.64 29.75
N THR A 318 -10.36 -23.93 30.87
CA THR A 318 -11.30 -22.79 31.01
C THR A 318 -10.93 -21.65 30.07
N GLU A 319 -9.65 -21.26 30.05
CA GLU A 319 -9.14 -20.21 29.16
C GLU A 319 -9.23 -20.64 27.68
N ALA A 320 -8.86 -21.89 27.36
CA ALA A 320 -8.96 -22.41 26.00
C ALA A 320 -10.41 -22.37 25.47
N LEU A 321 -11.38 -22.82 26.27
CA LEU A 321 -12.80 -22.77 25.90
C LEU A 321 -13.31 -21.33 25.71
N ALA A 322 -12.81 -20.37 26.49
CA ALA A 322 -13.17 -18.96 26.34
C ALA A 322 -12.70 -18.42 24.96
N TYR A 323 -11.44 -18.65 24.59
CA TYR A 323 -10.92 -18.21 23.29
C TYR A 323 -11.63 -18.90 22.11
N TYR A 324 -11.81 -20.22 22.16
CA TYR A 324 -12.54 -20.93 21.09
C TYR A 324 -14.02 -20.53 21.01
N GLY A 325 -14.65 -20.21 22.15
CA GLY A 325 -16.00 -19.63 22.18
C GLY A 325 -16.08 -18.28 21.46
N GLY A 326 -15.01 -17.49 21.51
CA GLY A 326 -14.88 -16.24 20.75
C GLY A 326 -14.84 -16.45 19.22
N ILE A 327 -14.45 -17.64 18.75
CA ILE A 327 -14.40 -17.99 17.32
C ILE A 327 -15.75 -18.52 16.86
N ILE A 328 -16.30 -19.51 17.58
CA ILE A 328 -17.49 -20.27 17.19
C ILE A 328 -18.74 -19.39 17.00
N ASN A 329 -18.78 -18.24 17.66
CA ASN A 329 -19.91 -17.32 17.64
C ASN A 329 -19.79 -16.20 16.57
N ARG A 330 -18.81 -16.25 15.65
CA ARG A 330 -18.50 -15.15 14.73
C ARG A 330 -18.48 -15.55 13.26
N GLU A 331 -18.78 -14.60 12.39
CA GLU A 331 -18.60 -14.70 10.94
C GLU A 331 -17.46 -13.77 10.48
N PRO A 332 -16.72 -14.09 9.39
CA PRO A 332 -16.81 -15.31 8.59
C PRO A 332 -16.32 -16.56 9.34
N LYS A 333 -16.76 -17.76 8.92
CA LYS A 333 -16.41 -19.07 9.53
C LYS A 333 -14.94 -19.52 9.40
N ILE A 334 -14.00 -18.59 9.54
CA ILE A 334 -12.56 -18.84 9.53
C ILE A 334 -12.20 -19.47 10.89
N TYR A 335 -11.33 -20.49 10.86
CA TYR A 335 -10.91 -21.30 12.02
C TYR A 335 -12.00 -22.06 12.79
N HIS A 336 -13.25 -22.08 12.30
CA HIS A 336 -14.35 -22.78 12.97
C HIS A 336 -14.06 -24.27 13.12
N GLU A 337 -13.58 -24.92 12.07
CA GLU A 337 -13.17 -26.34 12.13
C GLU A 337 -12.19 -26.63 13.27
N TYR A 338 -11.15 -25.81 13.43
CA TYR A 338 -10.13 -25.97 14.46
C TYR A 338 -10.70 -25.71 15.84
N ALA A 339 -11.54 -24.68 15.98
CA ALA A 339 -12.20 -24.37 17.25
C ALA A 339 -13.16 -25.49 17.67
N TYR A 340 -14.03 -25.97 16.78
CA TYR A 340 -14.94 -27.09 17.07
C TYR A 340 -14.17 -28.38 17.39
N LEU A 341 -13.07 -28.66 16.66
CA LEU A 341 -12.22 -29.82 16.91
C LEU A 341 -11.56 -29.75 18.29
N ASP A 342 -10.85 -28.66 18.59
CA ASP A 342 -10.12 -28.52 19.85
C ASP A 342 -11.08 -28.45 21.07
N VAL A 343 -12.26 -27.81 20.93
CA VAL A 343 -13.32 -27.84 21.95
C VAL A 343 -13.84 -29.27 22.16
N GLY A 344 -14.07 -30.03 21.08
CA GLY A 344 -14.45 -31.44 21.16
C GLY A 344 -13.43 -32.28 21.91
N LEU A 345 -12.14 -32.07 21.62
CA LEU A 345 -11.03 -32.74 22.31
C LEU A 345 -10.93 -32.35 23.80
N ILE A 346 -11.21 -31.09 24.15
CA ILE A 346 -11.28 -30.63 25.54
C ILE A 346 -12.36 -31.38 26.31
N TYR A 347 -13.60 -31.44 25.78
CA TYR A 347 -14.69 -32.15 26.44
C TYR A 347 -14.46 -33.66 26.51
N TRP A 348 -13.80 -34.24 25.51
CA TRP A 348 -13.43 -35.65 25.51
C TRP A 348 -12.47 -35.97 26.66
N LYS A 349 -11.38 -35.19 26.78
CA LYS A 349 -10.43 -35.31 27.90
C LYS A 349 -11.09 -35.07 29.26
N GLY A 350 -12.07 -34.17 29.33
CA GLY A 350 -12.87 -33.91 30.53
C GLY A 350 -13.94 -34.97 30.85
N GLY A 351 -14.07 -36.03 30.05
CA GLY A 351 -15.02 -37.12 30.30
C GLY A 351 -16.47 -36.84 29.85
N VAL A 352 -16.76 -35.67 29.28
CA VAL A 352 -18.10 -35.29 28.83
C VAL A 352 -18.34 -35.74 27.39
N LYS A 353 -18.41 -37.07 27.20
CA LYS A 353 -18.42 -37.72 25.87
C LYS A 353 -19.52 -37.19 24.94
N GLN A 354 -20.74 -36.98 25.44
CA GLN A 354 -21.84 -36.52 24.59
C GLN A 354 -21.59 -35.14 23.98
N LYS A 355 -21.07 -34.19 24.78
CA LYS A 355 -20.70 -32.87 24.26
C LYS A 355 -19.54 -32.98 23.28
N ALA A 356 -18.54 -33.79 23.60
CA ALA A 356 -17.40 -34.02 22.70
C ALA A 356 -17.85 -34.51 21.31
N TYR A 357 -18.70 -35.52 21.24
CA TYR A 357 -19.23 -36.03 19.97
C TYR A 357 -19.99 -34.96 19.19
N ASN A 358 -20.82 -34.15 19.85
CA ASN A 358 -21.57 -33.09 19.18
C ASN A 358 -20.63 -32.06 18.51
N PHE A 359 -19.59 -31.61 19.20
CA PHE A 359 -18.61 -30.65 18.66
C PHE A 359 -17.78 -31.25 17.53
N LEU A 360 -17.32 -32.50 17.67
CA LEU A 360 -16.54 -33.18 16.65
C LEU A 360 -17.36 -33.45 15.38
N ASP A 361 -18.64 -33.82 15.50
CA ASP A 361 -19.50 -34.03 14.33
C ASP A 361 -19.76 -32.72 13.57
N HIS A 362 -19.87 -31.59 14.27
CA HIS A 362 -19.95 -30.27 13.64
C HIS A 362 -18.67 -29.93 12.87
N ALA A 363 -17.49 -30.17 13.44
CA ALA A 363 -16.22 -29.94 12.75
C ALA A 363 -16.13 -30.74 11.43
N VAL A 364 -16.52 -32.03 11.45
CA VAL A 364 -16.51 -32.90 10.26
C VAL A 364 -17.50 -32.40 9.19
N LYS A 365 -18.69 -31.96 9.59
CA LYS A 365 -19.72 -31.43 8.68
C LYS A 365 -19.27 -30.15 7.97
N LEU A 366 -18.45 -29.32 8.61
CA LEU A 366 -17.99 -28.05 8.03
C LEU A 366 -17.03 -28.24 6.84
N TYR A 367 -16.16 -29.26 6.86
CA TYR A 367 -15.09 -29.37 5.87
C TYR A 367 -15.29 -30.46 4.81
N ASN A 368 -16.25 -31.38 4.99
CA ASN A 368 -16.53 -32.49 4.08
C ASN A 368 -15.25 -33.25 3.60
N ASP A 369 -14.20 -33.25 4.43
CA ASP A 369 -12.88 -33.82 4.11
C ASP A 369 -12.78 -35.25 4.68
N PRO A 370 -12.47 -36.25 3.83
CA PRO A 370 -12.34 -37.65 4.23
C PRO A 370 -11.31 -37.89 5.35
N SER A 371 -10.30 -37.04 5.49
CA SER A 371 -9.28 -37.17 6.54
C SER A 371 -9.88 -36.98 7.94
N TYR A 372 -10.90 -36.13 8.06
CA TYR A 372 -11.63 -35.90 9.30
C TYR A 372 -12.71 -36.96 9.57
N ALA A 373 -13.12 -37.73 8.56
CA ALA A 373 -14.04 -38.85 8.77
C ALA A 373 -13.45 -39.92 9.70
N SER A 374 -12.12 -40.06 9.73
CA SER A 374 -11.40 -40.94 10.67
C SER A 374 -11.56 -40.52 12.14
N LEU A 375 -11.83 -39.24 12.45
CA LEU A 375 -12.10 -38.78 13.82
C LEU A 375 -13.40 -39.35 14.39
N ARG A 376 -14.34 -39.80 13.54
CA ARG A 376 -15.57 -40.47 13.98
C ARG A 376 -15.29 -41.88 14.52
N THR A 377 -14.22 -42.52 14.07
CA THR A 377 -13.91 -43.92 14.37
C THR A 377 -12.66 -44.08 15.24
N ASN A 378 -11.65 -43.21 15.11
CA ASN A 378 -10.41 -43.21 15.88
C ASN A 378 -9.92 -41.76 16.10
N LEU A 379 -9.92 -41.29 17.35
CA LEU A 379 -9.44 -39.95 17.71
C LEU A 379 -7.89 -39.89 17.68
N PRO A 380 -7.26 -38.93 16.97
CA PRO A 380 -5.83 -38.75 17.00
C PRO A 380 -5.39 -38.13 18.33
N THR A 381 -4.20 -38.52 18.78
CA THR A 381 -3.41 -37.74 19.74
C THR A 381 -3.18 -36.33 19.18
N PRO A 382 -3.03 -35.29 20.04
CA PRO A 382 -2.94 -33.91 19.60
C PRO A 382 -1.89 -33.78 18.49
N ALA A 383 -2.37 -33.52 17.27
CA ALA A 383 -1.52 -33.50 16.09
C ALA A 383 -0.50 -32.38 16.23
N ARG A 384 0.77 -32.68 15.92
CA ARG A 384 1.82 -31.68 15.71
C ARG A 384 1.33 -30.65 14.68
N PRO A 385 1.75 -29.38 14.81
CA PRO A 385 1.24 -28.30 13.97
C PRO A 385 1.45 -28.66 12.50
N ARG A 386 0.36 -28.80 11.74
CA ARG A 386 0.44 -28.61 10.30
C ARG A 386 0.63 -27.12 10.12
N ALA A 387 1.76 -26.76 9.52
CA ALA A 387 2.01 -25.43 9.00
C ALA A 387 0.94 -25.16 7.93
N VAL A 388 -0.15 -24.54 8.35
CA VAL A 388 -1.09 -23.88 7.45
C VAL A 388 -0.70 -22.42 7.51
N TRP A 389 -0.21 -21.96 6.36
CA TRP A 389 0.34 -20.65 6.07
C TRP A 389 -0.68 -19.54 6.26
#